data_AF-A0A7V2LJW5-F1
#
_entry.id   AF-A0A7V2LJW5-F1
#
_cell.length_a   1.000
_cell.length_b   1.000
_cell.length_c   1.000
_cell.angle_alpha   90.00
_cell.angle_beta   90.00
_cell.angle_gamma   90.00
#
_symmetry.space_group_name_H-M   'P 1'
#
loop_
_entity.id
_entity.type
_entity.pdbx_description
1 polymer ?
#
loop_
_entity_poly.entity_id
_entity_poly.type
_entity_poly.pdbx_seq_one_letter_code
_entity_poly.pdbx_strand_id
1 'polypeptide(L)'
;MSLFYKLLRMLALTKERELTCSEVNELLDYYVELEQSGENVKALMPTMTQHLRICPECKEEYDALKKITGIEPIMATAQEAS
;
A
#
# COMPACT_ATOMS: atom_id res chain seq x y z
N MET A 1 -9.71 13.39 35.79
CA MET A 1 -9.36 12.69 34.53
C MET A 1 -8.00 13.21 34.08
N SER A 2 -6.94 12.54 34.53
CA SER A 2 -5.56 13.04 34.49
C SER A 2 -5.03 13.22 33.08
N LEU A 3 -4.32 14.33 32.88
CA LEU A 3 -3.56 14.70 31.67
C LEU A 3 -2.68 13.55 31.15
N PHE A 4 -2.21 12.70 32.06
CA PHE A 4 -1.46 11.48 31.78
C PHE A 4 -2.17 10.52 30.82
N TYR A 5 -3.49 10.33 30.99
CA TYR A 5 -4.28 9.46 30.11
C TYR A 5 -4.44 10.03 28.70
N LYS A 6 -4.43 11.36 28.53
CA LYS A 6 -4.46 12.02 27.21
C LYS A 6 -3.12 11.89 26.48
N LEU A 7 -2.00 12.03 27.18
CA LEU A 7 -0.67 11.80 26.60
C LEU A 7 -0.48 10.35 26.16
N LEU A 8 -0.87 9.38 27.00
CA LEU A 8 -0.82 7.96 26.66
C LEU A 8 -1.67 7.63 25.42
N ARG A 9 -2.81 8.29 25.24
CA ARG A 9 -3.64 8.15 24.03
C ARG A 9 -2.98 8.70 22.77
N MET A 10 -2.19 9.78 22.87
CA MET A 10 -1.44 10.34 21.74
C MET A 10 -0.21 9.50 21.38
N LEU A 11 0.41 8.84 22.36
CA LEU A 11 1.49 7.85 22.14
C LEU A 11 0.95 6.52 21.62
N ALA A 12 -0.28 6.12 21.96
CA ALA A 12 -0.92 4.95 21.36
C ALA A 12 -1.35 5.20 19.89
N LEU A 13 -1.44 6.47 19.46
CA LEU A 13 -1.65 6.86 18.06
C LEU A 13 -0.33 6.87 17.25
N THR A 14 0.83 6.92 17.91
CA THR A 14 2.11 6.61 17.26
C THR A 14 2.26 5.09 17.18
N LYS A 15 1.78 4.49 16.09
CA LYS A 15 2.16 3.12 15.70
C LYS A 15 3.66 3.11 15.41
N GLU A 16 4.35 2.05 15.84
CA GLU A 16 5.82 1.93 15.94
C GLU A 16 6.63 2.10 14.63
N ARG A 17 6.02 2.30 13.46
CA ARG A 17 6.71 2.76 12.25
C ARG A 17 5.71 3.25 11.20
N GLU A 18 5.82 4.51 10.79
CA GLU A 18 5.27 4.95 9.51
C GLU A 18 6.20 4.43 8.41
N LEU A 19 5.64 3.87 7.33
CA LEU A 19 6.45 3.46 6.18
C LEU A 19 7.03 4.72 5.54
N THR A 20 8.34 4.72 5.33
CA THR A 20 9.01 5.74 4.52
C THR A 20 8.71 5.53 3.04
N CYS A 21 8.83 6.56 2.19
CA CYS A 21 8.61 6.41 0.74
C CYS A 21 9.49 5.28 0.13
N SER A 22 10.72 5.10 0.63
CA SER A 22 11.61 4.02 0.20
C SER A 22 11.07 2.63 0.55
N GLU A 23 10.62 2.44 1.80
CA GLU A 23 10.01 1.17 2.22
C GLU A 23 8.68 0.90 1.51
N VAL A 24 7.94 1.95 1.15
CA VAL A 24 6.74 1.83 0.31
C VAL A 24 7.09 1.29 -1.05
N ASN A 25 8.08 1.86 -1.73
CA ASN A 25 8.51 1.41 -3.05
C ASN A 25 8.98 -0.05 -3.05
N GLU A 26 9.73 -0.48 -2.03
CA GLU A 26 10.19 -1.87 -1.92
C GLU A 26 9.06 -2.87 -1.69
N LEU A 27 7.97 -2.45 -1.03
CA LEU A 27 6.83 -3.30 -0.72
C LEU A 27 5.66 -3.10 -1.70
N LEU A 28 5.80 -2.21 -2.69
CA LEU A 28 4.72 -1.79 -3.58
C LEU A 28 4.28 -2.92 -4.52
N ASP A 29 5.26 -3.64 -5.08
CA ASP A 29 5.02 -4.83 -5.90
C ASP A 29 4.21 -5.88 -5.12
N TYR A 30 4.66 -6.22 -3.91
CA TYR A 30 3.98 -7.18 -3.05
C TYR A 30 2.55 -6.72 -2.70
N TYR A 31 2.37 -5.44 -2.42
CA TYR A 31 1.06 -4.86 -2.13
C TYR A 31 0.10 -4.98 -3.34
N VAL A 32 0.60 -4.78 -4.56
CA VAL A 32 -0.17 -4.93 -5.80
C VAL A 32 -0.47 -6.40 -6.13
N GLU A 33 0.43 -7.33 -5.81
CA GLU A 33 0.20 -8.78 -5.96
C GLU A 33 -0.86 -9.32 -5.00
N LEU A 34 -0.84 -8.87 -3.74
CA LEU A 34 -1.89 -9.22 -2.77
C LEU A 34 -3.27 -8.68 -3.20
N GLU A 35 -3.31 -7.48 -3.78
CA GLU A 35 -4.55 -6.90 -4.30
C GLU A 35 -5.06 -7.69 -5.51
N GLN A 36 -4.16 -8.11 -6.40
CA GLN A 36 -4.50 -9.00 -7.53
C GLN A 36 -5.04 -10.35 -7.09
N SER A 37 -4.52 -10.89 -5.98
CA SER A 37 -4.99 -12.15 -5.38
C SER A 37 -6.39 -12.05 -4.78
N GLY A 38 -7.02 -10.87 -4.81
CA GLY A 38 -8.34 -10.62 -4.23
C GLY A 38 -8.32 -10.46 -2.70
N GLU A 39 -7.14 -10.34 -2.10
CA GLU A 39 -7.02 -10.13 -0.67
C GLU A 39 -7.37 -8.70 -0.28
N ASN A 40 -7.91 -8.52 0.93
CA ASN A 40 -8.22 -7.20 1.44
C ASN A 40 -6.96 -6.50 1.93
N VAL A 41 -6.12 -6.03 1.00
CA VAL A 41 -4.85 -5.35 1.27
C VAL A 41 -4.99 -4.12 2.17
N LYS A 42 -6.16 -3.48 2.18
CA LYS A 42 -6.47 -2.35 3.08
C LYS A 42 -6.59 -2.78 4.54
N ALA A 43 -7.04 -4.01 4.79
CA ALA A 43 -7.11 -4.61 6.11
C ALA A 43 -5.78 -5.27 6.51
N LEU A 44 -5.07 -5.89 5.55
CA LEU A 44 -3.80 -6.57 5.79
C LEU A 44 -2.62 -5.60 5.98
N MET A 45 -2.59 -4.51 5.20
CA MET A 45 -1.52 -3.51 5.20
C MET A 45 -2.07 -2.08 5.34
N PRO A 46 -2.76 -1.76 6.45
CA PRO A 46 -3.43 -0.47 6.63
C PRO A 46 -2.45 0.72 6.62
N THR A 47 -1.20 0.52 7.06
CA THR A 47 -0.16 1.55 7.07
C THR A 47 0.28 1.94 5.65
N MET A 48 0.31 0.98 4.72
CA MET A 48 0.61 1.23 3.30
C MET A 48 -0.51 2.06 2.66
N THR A 49 -1.77 1.66 2.88
CA THR A 49 -2.93 2.41 2.40
C THR A 49 -2.98 3.83 2.97
N GLN A 50 -2.55 4.01 4.22
CA GLN A 50 -2.43 5.33 4.83
C GLN A 50 -1.35 6.17 4.13
N HIS A 51 -0.16 5.62 3.85
CA HIS A 51 0.90 6.34 3.16
C HIS A 51 0.49 6.77 1.75
N LEU A 52 -0.11 5.87 0.95
CA LEU A 52 -0.62 6.18 -0.40
C LEU A 52 -1.74 7.25 -0.39
N ARG A 53 -2.39 7.49 0.75
CA ARG A 53 -3.36 8.58 0.90
C ARG A 53 -2.70 9.94 1.15
N ILE A 54 -1.55 9.94 1.83
CA ILE A 54 -0.85 11.14 2.27
C ILE A 54 0.18 11.59 1.23
N CYS A 55 0.84 10.63 0.57
CA CYS A 55 1.97 10.85 -0.32
C CYS A 55 1.56 10.70 -1.80
N PRO A 56 1.49 11.80 -2.58
CA PRO A 56 1.04 11.76 -3.98
C PRO A 56 2.02 11.02 -4.89
N GLU A 57 3.33 11.19 -4.68
CA GLU A 57 4.39 10.52 -5.43
C GLU A 57 4.28 8.99 -5.37
N CYS A 58 4.17 8.41 -4.16
CA CYS A 58 3.99 6.97 -4.00
C CYS A 58 2.65 6.47 -4.56
N LYS A 59 1.63 7.33 -4.57
CA LYS A 59 0.33 7.02 -5.19
C LYS A 59 0.44 6.96 -6.72
N GLU A 60 1.17 7.88 -7.33
CA GLU A 60 1.40 7.88 -8.78
C GLU A 60 2.15 6.62 -9.22
N GLU A 61 3.18 6.21 -8.47
CA GLU A 61 3.91 4.96 -8.70
C GLU A 61 2.98 3.74 -8.56
N TYR A 62 2.14 3.71 -7.53
CA TYR A 62 1.14 2.66 -7.33
C TYR A 62 0.14 2.59 -8.51
N ASP A 63 -0.43 3.72 -8.92
CA ASP A 63 -1.36 3.80 -10.03
C ASP A 63 -0.70 3.42 -11.36
N ALA A 64 0.59 3.72 -11.55
CA ALA A 64 1.37 3.26 -12.70
C ALA A 64 1.57 1.73 -12.67
N LEU A 65 1.94 1.18 -11.51
CA LEU A 65 2.14 -0.25 -11.34
C LEU A 65 0.85 -1.03 -11.60
N LYS A 66 -0.29 -0.54 -11.11
CA LYS A 66 -1.62 -1.14 -11.36
C LYS A 66 -2.01 -1.20 -12.84
N LYS A 67 -1.58 -0.22 -13.63
CA LYS A 67 -1.82 -0.20 -15.08
C LYS A 67 -0.98 -1.25 -15.80
N ILE A 68 0.26 -1.46 -15.34
CA ILE A 68 1.18 -2.45 -15.92
C ILE A 68 0.76 -3.86 -15.52
N THR A 69 0.36 -4.09 -14.27
CA THR A 69 -0.01 -5.42 -13.77
C THR A 69 -1.41 -5.87 -14.19
N GLY A 70 -2.20 -5.01 -14.82
CA GLY A 70 -3.52 -5.40 -15.33
C GLY A 70 -4.54 -5.67 -14.23
N ILE A 71 -4.69 -4.72 -13.30
CA ILE A 71 -5.88 -4.70 -12.43
C ILE A 71 -7.14 -4.23 -13.21
N GLU A 72 -7.05 -4.16 -14.55
CA GLU A 72 -8.12 -4.53 -15.48
C GLU A 72 -7.75 -5.84 -16.20
N PRO A 73 -8.69 -6.77 -16.45
CA PRO A 73 -8.39 -8.09 -16.98
C PRO A 73 -7.70 -8.00 -18.34
N ILE A 74 -6.40 -8.30 -18.38
CA ILE A 74 -5.66 -8.50 -19.63
C ILE A 74 -6.06 -9.87 -20.20
N MET A 75 -7.15 -9.91 -20.94
CA MET A 75 -7.36 -10.93 -21.95
C MET A 75 -6.45 -10.63 -23.15
N ALA A 76 -5.65 -11.64 -23.54
CA ALA A 76 -4.79 -11.71 -24.74
C ALA A 76 -3.57 -10.77 -24.72
N THR A 77 -2.34 -11.25 -24.92
CA THR A 77 -1.94 -12.16 -25.98
C THR A 77 -0.88 -13.16 -25.53
N ALA A 78 -1.16 -14.43 -25.76
CA ALA A 78 -0.14 -15.42 -26.07
C ALA A 78 0.67 -14.93 -27.28
N GLN A 79 1.98 -14.90 -27.13
CA GLN A 79 2.94 -15.03 -28.23
C GLN A 79 4.19 -15.63 -27.57
N GLU A 80 4.16 -16.92 -27.24
CA GLU A 80 4.49 -18.04 -28.13
C GLU A 80 5.72 -17.79 -29.02
N ALA A 81 6.69 -18.68 -28.80
CA ALA A 81 7.95 -18.82 -29.48
C ALA A 81 7.81 -18.91 -31.01
N SER A 82 8.72 -18.24 -31.72
CA SER A 82 9.41 -18.74 -32.92
C SER A 82 10.52 -17.78 -33.31
#